data_AF-A0A1R3TV40-F1
#
_entry.id   AF-A0A1R3TV40-F1
#
_cell.length_a   1.000
_cell.length_b   1.000
_cell.length_c   1.000
_cell.angle_alpha   90.00
_cell.angle_beta   90.00
_cell.angle_gamma   90.00
#
_symmetry.space_group_name_H-M   'P 1'
#
loop_
_entity.id
_entity.type
_entity.pdbx_description
1 polymer ?
#
loop_
_entity_poly.entity_id
_entity_poly.type
_entity_poly.pdbx_seq_one_letter_code
_entity_poly.pdbx_strand_id
1 'polypeptide(L)'
;MTDYIADEPIVSEISTLRLALPEWIVHTVELVELSENAERAAKLVNPETSTTSRKLIVEIAEWQQKLVDWQKLQLSPRLTAELRILKATLDASMDEANAAAGKLGLFD
;
A
#
# COMPACT_ATOMS: atom_id res chain seq x y z
N MET A 1 16.09 11.46 -29.35
CA MET A 1 15.76 10.98 -27.99
C MET A 1 14.25 11.10 -27.85
N THR A 2 13.58 10.06 -27.37
CA THR A 2 12.16 10.16 -27.02
C THR A 2 12.07 10.96 -25.71
N ASP A 3 11.41 12.11 -25.74
CA ASP A 3 11.21 12.91 -24.54
C ASP A 3 9.98 12.39 -23.79
N TYR A 4 10.21 11.90 -22.58
CA TYR A 4 9.17 11.39 -21.69
C TYR A 4 8.76 12.50 -20.72
N ILE A 5 7.95 13.45 -21.18
CA ILE A 5 7.54 14.66 -20.43
C ILE A 5 6.83 14.31 -19.11
N ALA A 6 6.17 13.15 -19.05
CA ALA A 6 5.47 12.68 -17.86
C ALA A 6 6.41 12.07 -16.79
N ASP A 7 7.66 11.74 -17.11
CA ASP A 7 8.56 11.08 -16.17
C ASP A 7 8.89 11.97 -14.95
N GLU A 8 9.19 13.24 -15.18
CA GLU A 8 9.63 14.17 -14.13
C GLU A 8 8.59 14.38 -13.00
N PRO A 9 7.32 14.71 -13.28
CA PRO A 9 6.32 14.84 -12.22
C PRO A 9 6.06 13.51 -11.48
N ILE A 10 6.11 12.38 -12.20
CA ILE A 10 5.86 11.06 -11.61
C ILE A 10 7.01 10.63 -10.70
N VAL A 11 8.27 10.88 -11.09
CA VAL A 11 9.44 10.58 -10.25
C VAL A 11 9.38 11.38 -8.93
N SER A 12 8.90 12.62 -8.97
CA SER A 12 8.70 13.44 -7.77
C SER A 12 7.68 12.78 -6.82
N GLU A 13 6.51 12.37 -7.31
CA GLU A 13 5.49 11.73 -6.46
C GLU A 13 5.89 10.32 -5.99
N ILE A 14 6.57 9.52 -6.83
CA ILE A 14 7.09 8.21 -6.43
C ILE A 14 8.08 8.33 -5.26
N SER A 15 8.82 9.44 -5.17
CA SER A 15 9.75 9.65 -4.05
C SER A 15 9.00 9.72 -2.72
N THR A 16 7.81 10.31 -2.68
CA THR A 16 6.93 10.29 -1.51
C THR A 16 6.47 8.87 -1.20
N LEU A 17 6.02 8.13 -2.22
CA LEU A 17 5.60 6.73 -2.05
C LEU A 17 6.73 5.84 -1.50
N ARG A 18 7.96 6.00 -1.99
CA ARG A 18 9.13 5.25 -1.51
C ARG A 18 9.45 5.52 -0.04
N LEU A 19 9.17 6.72 0.45
CA LEU A 19 9.39 7.07 1.86
C LEU A 19 8.29 6.48 2.76
N ALA A 20 7.06 6.41 2.28
CA ALA A 20 5.93 5.85 3.03
C ALA A 20 5.91 4.30 3.01
N LEU A 21 6.44 3.67 1.96
CA LEU A 21 6.39 2.21 1.76
C LEU A 21 6.88 1.40 2.96
N PRO A 22 8.02 1.72 3.60
CA PRO A 22 8.51 0.94 4.75
C PRO A 22 7.57 1.01 5.95
N GLU A 23 6.98 2.18 6.21
CA GLU A 23 6.02 2.37 7.30
C GLU A 23 4.74 1.55 7.05
N TRP A 24 4.25 1.53 5.81
CA TRP A 24 3.09 0.73 5.46
C TRP A 24 3.32 -0.77 5.59
N ILE A 25 4.50 -1.26 5.20
CA ILE A 25 4.88 -2.67 5.36
C ILE A 25 4.90 -3.04 6.85
N VAL A 26 5.50 -2.19 7.70
CA VAL A 26 5.53 -2.42 9.16
C VAL A 26 4.12 -2.53 9.73
N HIS A 27 3.24 -1.58 9.42
CA HIS A 27 1.86 -1.62 9.92
C HIS A 27 1.05 -2.81 9.38
N THR A 28 1.33 -3.26 8.16
CA THR A 28 0.72 -4.47 7.60
C THR A 28 1.14 -5.70 8.40
N VAL A 29 2.43 -5.83 8.71
CA VAL A 29 2.96 -6.92 9.56
C VAL A 29 2.37 -6.87 10.96
N GLU A 30 2.31 -5.69 11.60
CA GLU A 30 1.69 -5.52 12.92
C GLU A 30 0.23 -6.00 12.92
N LEU A 31 -0.52 -5.69 11.86
CA LEU A 31 -1.90 -6.13 11.70
C LEU A 31 -2.00 -7.65 11.55
N VAL A 32 -1.11 -8.26 10.74
CA VAL A 32 -1.01 -9.71 10.59
C VAL A 32 -0.71 -10.37 11.92
N GLU A 33 0.30 -9.90 12.66
CA GLU A 33 0.68 -10.44 13.97
C GLU A 33 -0.46 -10.34 14.99
N LEU A 34 -1.19 -9.22 15.00
CA LEU A 34 -2.39 -9.06 15.82
C LEU A 34 -3.46 -10.08 15.43
N SER A 35 -3.68 -10.28 14.13
CA SER A 35 -4.67 -11.24 13.62
C SER A 35 -4.34 -12.70 13.93
N GLU A 36 -3.06 -13.07 13.92
CA GLU A 36 -2.61 -14.42 14.26
C GLU A 36 -2.69 -14.68 15.76
N ASN A 37 -2.52 -13.63 16.56
CA ASN A 37 -2.66 -13.71 18.01
C ASN A 37 -4.11 -13.50 18.45
N ALA A 38 -5.01 -14.37 18.01
CA ALA A 38 -6.47 -14.28 18.23
C ALA A 38 -6.87 -14.08 19.71
N GLU A 39 -6.08 -14.58 20.66
CA GLU A 39 -6.30 -14.42 22.10
C GLU A 39 -5.90 -13.02 22.62
N ARG A 40 -4.91 -12.35 21.98
CA ARG A 40 -4.64 -10.91 22.17
C ARG A 40 -5.61 -10.05 21.39
N ALA A 41 -5.95 -10.39 20.14
CA ALA A 41 -6.88 -9.64 19.30
C ALA A 41 -8.21 -9.36 20.01
N ALA A 42 -8.80 -10.40 20.61
CA ALA A 42 -10.04 -10.27 21.38
C ALA A 42 -9.94 -9.31 22.60
N LYS A 43 -8.72 -9.00 23.06
CA LYS A 43 -8.44 -8.04 24.14
C LYS A 43 -7.89 -6.68 23.66
N LEU A 44 -7.35 -6.59 22.44
CA LEU A 44 -6.49 -5.49 21.99
C LEU A 44 -6.90 -4.84 20.66
N VAL A 45 -7.97 -5.26 19.97
CA VAL A 45 -8.52 -4.43 18.88
C VAL A 45 -9.09 -3.15 19.49
N ASN A 46 -8.19 -2.20 19.72
CA ASN A 46 -8.49 -0.84 20.12
C ASN A 46 -9.06 -0.13 18.87
N PRO A 47 -10.13 0.67 19.02
CA PRO A 47 -10.64 1.55 17.96
C PRO A 47 -9.56 2.32 17.20
N GLU A 48 -8.45 2.67 17.86
CA GLU A 48 -7.30 3.33 17.23
C GLU A 48 -6.62 2.45 16.18
N THR A 49 -6.32 1.19 16.49
CA THR A 49 -5.73 0.23 15.54
C THR A 49 -6.66 0.00 14.35
N SER A 50 -7.96 -0.17 14.58
CA SER A 50 -8.95 -0.29 13.50
C SER A 50 -8.98 0.95 12.59
N THR A 51 -8.90 2.14 13.19
CA THR A 51 -8.89 3.41 12.45
C THR A 51 -7.60 3.57 11.62
N THR A 52 -6.45 3.24 12.20
CA THR A 52 -5.15 3.30 11.52
C THR A 52 -5.09 2.32 10.36
N SER A 53 -5.49 1.06 10.56
CA SER A 53 -5.54 0.06 9.49
C SER A 53 -6.48 0.46 8.36
N ARG A 54 -7.65 1.03 8.68
CA ARG A 54 -8.59 1.52 7.66
C ARG A 54 -8.03 2.69 6.86
N LYS A 55 -7.36 3.65 7.52
CA LYS A 55 -6.69 4.77 6.82
C LYS A 55 -5.61 4.26 5.88
N LEU A 56 -4.80 3.32 6.34
CA LEU A 56 -3.70 2.74 5.58
C LEU A 56 -4.20 1.98 4.34
N ILE A 57 -5.29 1.21 4.46
CA ILE A 57 -5.91 0.53 3.32
C ILE A 57 -6.44 1.52 2.28
N VAL A 58 -7.09 2.61 2.72
CA VAL A 58 -7.56 3.66 1.80
C VAL A 58 -6.39 4.34 1.09
N GLU A 59 -5.35 4.71 1.83
CA GLU A 59 -4.16 5.35 1.27
C GLU A 59 -3.45 4.45 0.25
N ILE A 60 -3.24 3.16 0.58
CA ILE A 60 -2.67 2.19 -0.35
C ILE A 60 -3.52 2.05 -1.62
N ALA A 61 -4.85 2.00 -1.48
CA ALA A 61 -5.76 1.90 -2.63
C ALA A 61 -5.68 3.12 -3.56
N GLU A 62 -5.58 4.33 -2.99
CA GLU A 62 -5.37 5.57 -3.77
C GLU A 62 -4.05 5.51 -4.55
N TRP A 63 -2.98 5.05 -3.91
CA TRP A 63 -1.68 4.91 -4.56
C TRP A 63 -1.68 3.82 -5.65
N GLN A 64 -2.33 2.67 -5.41
CA GLN A 64 -2.49 1.65 -6.45
C GLN A 64 -3.21 2.19 -7.68
N GLN A 65 -4.27 2.98 -7.49
CA GLN A 65 -4.99 3.61 -8.59
C GLN A 65 -4.10 4.59 -9.36
N LYS A 66 -3.35 5.45 -8.66
CA LYS A 66 -2.36 6.34 -9.29
C LYS A 66 -1.31 5.58 -10.11
N LEU A 67 -0.77 4.48 -9.57
CA LEU A 67 0.21 3.66 -10.28
C LEU A 67 -0.37 3.06 -11.56
N VAL A 68 -1.62 2.61 -11.53
CA VAL A 68 -2.34 2.10 -12.72
C VAL A 68 -2.54 3.20 -13.75
N ASP A 69 -2.89 4.40 -13.31
CA ASP A 69 -3.11 5.53 -14.23
C ASP A 69 -1.81 6.03 -14.86
N TRP A 70 -0.71 6.06 -14.11
CA TRP A 70 0.61 6.40 -14.65
C TRP A 70 1.12 5.37 -15.65
N GLN A 71 0.82 4.07 -15.46
CA GLN A 71 1.19 3.03 -16.43
C GLN A 71 0.50 3.18 -17.80
N LYS A 72 -0.56 3.99 -17.92
CA LYS A 72 -1.22 4.31 -19.20
C LYS A 72 -0.51 5.43 -19.97
N LEU A 73 0.41 6.15 -19.33
CA LEU A 73 1.15 7.25 -19.94
C LEU A 73 2.36 6.75 -20.72
N GLN A 74 2.86 7.59 -21.61
CA GLN A 74 4.10 7.33 -22.32
C GLN A 74 5.29 7.66 -21.40
N LEU A 75 5.78 6.64 -20.70
CA LEU A 75 6.89 6.75 -19.74
C LEU A 75 8.14 6.05 -20.25
N SER A 76 9.28 6.39 -19.66
CA SER A 76 10.50 5.64 -19.95
C SER A 76 10.34 4.16 -19.52
N PRO A 77 11.03 3.23 -20.22
CA PRO A 77 11.01 1.82 -19.84
C PRO A 77 11.47 1.57 -18.39
N ARG A 78 12.42 2.38 -17.91
CA ARG A 78 12.91 2.32 -16.53
C ARG A 78 11.81 2.67 -15.53
N LEU A 79 11.13 3.80 -15.74
CA LEU A 79 10.06 4.24 -14.85
C LEU A 79 8.87 3.29 -14.89
N THR A 80 8.53 2.76 -16.07
CA THR A 80 7.48 1.75 -16.22
C THR A 80 7.78 0.48 -15.43
N ALA A 81 9.03 -0.01 -15.47
CA ALA A 81 9.44 -1.18 -14.69
C ALA A 81 9.32 -0.93 -13.19
N GLU A 82 9.73 0.26 -12.74
CA GLU A 82 9.60 0.64 -11.34
C GLU A 82 8.14 0.73 -10.87
N LEU A 83 7.27 1.38 -11.64
CA LEU A 83 5.84 1.47 -11.33
C LEU A 83 5.19 0.09 -11.19
N ARG A 84 5.62 -0.90 -11.98
CA ARG A 84 5.14 -2.28 -11.87
C ARG A 84 5.59 -2.95 -10.58
N ILE A 85 6.84 -2.75 -10.18
CA ILE A 85 7.38 -3.30 -8.93
C ILE A 85 6.64 -2.68 -7.75
N LEU A 86 6.51 -1.36 -7.71
CA LEU A 86 5.79 -0.65 -6.65
C LEU A 86 4.35 -1.12 -6.56
N LYS A 87 3.66 -1.28 -7.69
CA LYS A 87 2.29 -1.78 -7.71
C LYS A 87 2.22 -3.19 -7.13
N ALA A 88 3.09 -4.11 -7.56
CA ALA A 88 3.09 -5.48 -7.06
C ALA A 88 3.36 -5.55 -5.55
N THR A 89 4.24 -4.68 -5.03
CA THR A 89 4.48 -4.58 -3.58
C THR A 89 3.24 -4.09 -2.83
N LEU A 90 2.57 -3.05 -3.33
CA LEU A 90 1.35 -2.55 -2.72
C LEU A 90 0.20 -3.56 -2.77
N ASP A 91 0.03 -4.26 -3.89
CA ASP A 91 -0.96 -5.34 -4.04
C ASP A 91 -0.74 -6.42 -2.97
N ALA A 92 0.50 -6.89 -2.80
CA ALA A 92 0.83 -7.90 -1.80
C ALA A 92 0.55 -7.43 -0.37
N SER A 93 0.96 -6.21 -0.01
CA SER A 93 0.67 -5.64 1.31
C SER A 93 -0.84 -5.47 1.56
N MET A 94 -1.61 -5.07 0.54
CA MET A 94 -3.06 -4.93 0.65
C MET A 94 -3.76 -6.27 0.85
N ASP A 95 -3.32 -7.33 0.15
CA ASP A 95 -3.85 -8.68 0.33
C ASP A 95 -3.61 -9.20 1.76
N GLU A 96 -2.39 -9.00 2.30
CA GLU A 96 -2.05 -9.37 3.67
C GLU A 96 -2.87 -8.56 4.70
N ALA A 97 -2.98 -7.25 4.52
CA ALA A 97 -3.75 -6.38 5.39
C ALA A 97 -5.25 -6.75 5.39
N ASN A 98 -5.83 -7.01 4.22
CA ASN A 98 -7.22 -7.43 4.09
C ASN A 98 -7.47 -8.80 4.74
N ALA A 99 -6.57 -9.77 4.55
CA ALA A 99 -6.69 -11.07 5.18
C ALA A 99 -6.62 -10.99 6.72
N ALA A 100 -5.68 -10.20 7.23
CA ALA A 100 -5.53 -9.95 8.67
C ALA A 100 -6.75 -9.23 9.25
N ALA A 101 -7.23 -8.20 8.58
CA ALA A 101 -8.41 -7.45 9.00
C ALA A 101 -9.69 -8.31 8.95
N GLY A 102 -9.83 -9.18 7.96
CA GLY A 102 -10.93 -10.14 7.87
C GLY A 102 -10.94 -11.13 9.04
N LYS A 103 -9.78 -11.65 9.45
CA LYS A 103 -9.66 -12.49 10.67
C LYS A 103 -10.04 -11.75 11.94
N LEU A 104 -9.76 -10.44 11.99
CA LEU A 104 -10.06 -9.57 13.13
C LEU A 104 -11.50 -9.02 13.12
N GLY A 105 -12.28 -9.23 12.05
CA GLY A 105 -13.63 -8.67 11.90
C GLY A 105 -13.64 -7.14 11.83
N LEU A 106 -12.60 -6.52 11.27
CA LEU A 106 -12.50 -5.05 11.18
C LEU A 106 -13.34 -4.44 10.05
N PHE A 107 -13.76 -5.29 9.11
CA PHE A 107 -14.59 -4.94 7.97
C PHE A 107 -15.77 -5.90 7.95
N ASP A 108 -16.98 -5.35 8.11
CA ASP A 108 -18.26 -6.06 7.88
C ASP A 108 -18.60 -6.08 6.38
#